data_AF-A0A1G0NVW1-F1
#
_entry.id   AF-A0A1G0NVW1-F1
#
_cell.length_a   1.000
_cell.length_b   1.000
_cell.length_c   1.000
_cell.angle_alpha   90.00
_cell.angle_beta   90.00
_cell.angle_gamma   90.00
#
_symmetry.space_group_name_H-M   'P 1'
#
loop_
_entity.id
_entity.type
_entity.pdbx_description
1 polymer ?
#
loop_
_entity_poly.entity_id
_entity_poly.type
_entity_poly.pdbx_seq_one_letter_code
_entity_poly.pdbx_strand_id
1 'polypeptide(L)'
;MKKIIPLFFISILPFSGFCQGENENNPDITSNEIKSHIKYLASDELKGRFTGSEECYTAAEYIQKEFSNYGLVPLFDDSYIQPFSFISGVELSGENYLEFNINNEKLILNISEEYVNASFSGNVNVESDLVFAGYGLSTPSLNYDDYENIDVKDKIVLVLRYNPEYDNPHSQFDEYSSFRQKTTVAREKGASGIIFVNGFYPKDDEDKLMDFKYDRASAVTDIGAVHIKRNFADSLFKSQGLDLAEYQKIMSDSLRPASFVFKNIKVKMKTSVKEIQNTSWNVAGYLEGNDPKLKYEYIVIGAHFDHLGMGEVGSLFRGDEPQIHNGADDNASGTTGVLELAEKFANEKDKLKRSIIFITFSGEELGLLGSAYFVENSPVPMATVSTMINMDMIGRLNEKDELIVYGAGTSSGWKNLLDSANTYNFNLTFQDDGYGPSDHSSFYGKNIPVLFFFTGTHPDYHRPSDDTDKINTADEEKVIKYVYDIAFNIDTTVGKPDYVNVPRKDTGRATGWKVYVGTIPDYAANVEGLKLSGVNEGSPAQKGGLQGGDIMISFGNRKISNIYDYVYALKEHVPGDVVEVIVKRNDEEVKLQVELGAR
;
A
#
# COMPACT_ATOMS: atom_id res chain seq x y z
N MET A 1 85.01 36.15 -21.22
CA MET A 1 83.61 35.86 -20.87
C MET A 1 83.08 34.73 -21.75
N LYS A 2 83.07 33.49 -21.24
CA LYS A 2 82.29 32.37 -21.78
C LYS A 2 81.79 31.57 -20.57
N LYS A 3 80.47 31.49 -20.43
CA LYS A 3 79.78 30.84 -19.30
C LYS A 3 79.92 29.32 -19.42
N ILE A 4 80.25 28.66 -18.31
CA ILE A 4 80.19 27.20 -18.14
C ILE A 4 78.78 26.89 -17.64
N ILE A 5 78.07 26.00 -18.34
CA ILE A 5 76.79 25.42 -17.92
C ILE A 5 77.07 23.94 -17.59
N PRO A 6 76.66 23.40 -16.43
CA PRO A 6 76.77 21.98 -16.15
C PRO A 6 75.60 21.22 -16.80
N LEU A 7 75.91 20.12 -17.48
CA LEU A 7 74.95 19.14 -17.97
C LEU A 7 74.42 18.33 -16.77
N PHE A 8 73.12 18.44 -16.48
CA PHE A 8 72.42 17.50 -15.59
C PHE A 8 71.93 16.31 -16.42
N PHE A 9 72.42 15.12 -16.11
CA PHE A 9 71.87 13.86 -16.61
C PHE A 9 70.54 13.60 -15.90
N ILE A 10 69.43 13.70 -16.63
CA ILE A 10 68.10 13.26 -16.15
C ILE A 10 67.97 11.78 -16.49
N SER A 11 67.97 10.93 -15.47
CA SER A 11 67.58 9.53 -15.57
C SER A 11 66.07 9.43 -15.76
N ILE A 12 65.63 8.98 -16.93
CA ILE A 12 64.22 8.64 -17.20
C ILE A 12 63.95 7.29 -16.53
N LEU A 13 63.23 7.32 -15.40
CA LEU A 13 62.56 6.16 -14.81
C LEU A 13 61.25 5.93 -15.58
N PRO A 14 60.96 4.71 -16.08
CA PRO A 14 59.65 4.43 -16.65
C PRO A 14 58.61 4.44 -15.53
N PHE A 15 57.70 5.40 -15.59
CA PHE A 15 56.48 5.41 -14.80
C PHE A 15 55.64 4.20 -15.26
N SER A 16 55.55 3.18 -14.42
CA SER A 16 54.52 2.15 -14.55
C SER A 16 53.17 2.83 -14.38
N GLY A 17 52.47 3.04 -15.50
CA GLY A 17 51.08 3.45 -15.50
C GLY A 17 50.27 2.43 -14.71
N PHE A 18 49.68 2.87 -13.61
CA PHE A 18 48.51 2.19 -13.06
C PHE A 18 47.43 2.29 -14.13
N CYS A 19 47.12 1.16 -14.77
CA CYS A 19 45.85 0.97 -15.47
C CYS A 19 44.74 1.25 -14.46
N GLN A 20 44.10 2.42 -14.54
CA GLN A 20 42.71 2.52 -14.14
C GLN A 20 41.97 1.54 -15.05
N GLY A 21 41.28 0.56 -14.46
CA GLY A 21 40.37 -0.29 -15.23
C GLY A 21 39.39 0.62 -15.94
N GLU A 22 39.43 0.63 -17.25
CA GLU A 22 38.32 1.11 -18.06
C GLU A 22 37.13 0.22 -17.66
N ASN A 23 36.10 0.81 -17.06
CA ASN A 23 34.77 0.21 -17.16
C ASN A 23 34.44 0.26 -18.65
N GLU A 24 34.76 -0.82 -19.37
CA GLU A 24 34.19 -1.05 -20.70
C GLU A 24 32.68 -1.11 -20.48
N ASN A 25 31.94 -0.08 -20.91
CA ASN A 25 30.48 -0.15 -21.00
C ASN A 25 30.16 -1.33 -21.92
N ASN A 26 29.67 -2.42 -21.35
CA ASN A 26 29.26 -3.59 -22.12
C ASN A 26 27.76 -3.49 -22.34
N PRO A 27 27.28 -3.25 -23.56
CA PRO A 27 25.84 -3.08 -23.80
C PRO A 27 25.04 -4.39 -23.76
N ASP A 28 25.67 -5.49 -23.33
CA ASP A 28 25.01 -6.77 -23.06
C ASP A 28 24.72 -6.90 -21.56
N ILE A 29 23.59 -7.51 -21.22
CA ILE A 29 23.22 -7.77 -19.82
C ILE A 29 24.27 -8.69 -19.17
N THR A 30 24.93 -8.22 -18.10
CA THR A 30 25.97 -8.99 -17.39
C THR A 30 25.79 -9.05 -15.89
N SER A 31 26.10 -10.22 -15.30
CA SER A 31 26.13 -10.43 -13.86
C SER A 31 27.02 -9.42 -13.10
N ASN A 32 28.07 -8.86 -13.74
CA ASN A 32 28.94 -7.88 -13.10
C ASN A 32 28.30 -6.48 -13.00
N GLU A 33 27.59 -6.04 -14.04
CA GLU A 33 26.85 -4.77 -14.03
C GLU A 33 25.65 -4.87 -13.09
N ILE A 34 24.90 -5.98 -13.17
CA ILE A 34 23.82 -6.30 -12.23
C ILE A 34 24.31 -6.21 -10.78
N LYS A 35 25.42 -6.87 -10.46
CA LYS A 35 26.02 -6.81 -9.12
C LYS A 35 26.38 -5.39 -8.70
N SER A 36 26.83 -4.56 -9.62
CA SER A 36 27.25 -3.18 -9.34
C SER A 36 26.05 -2.28 -9.04
N HIS A 37 24.98 -2.38 -9.83
CA HIS A 37 23.72 -1.68 -9.59
C HIS A 37 23.11 -2.07 -8.24
N ILE A 38 22.96 -3.37 -7.97
CA ILE A 38 22.39 -3.87 -6.71
C ILE A 38 23.23 -3.44 -5.52
N LYS A 39 24.56 -3.52 -5.61
CA LYS A 39 25.45 -3.10 -4.52
C LYS A 39 25.27 -1.63 -4.16
N TYR A 40 25.02 -0.78 -5.14
CA TYR A 40 24.76 0.64 -4.88
C TYR A 40 23.35 0.86 -4.33
N LEU A 41 22.34 0.37 -5.04
CA LEU A 41 20.93 0.57 -4.70
C LEU A 41 20.62 0.03 -3.30
N ALA A 42 21.13 -1.15 -2.94
CA ALA A 42 20.94 -1.78 -1.63
C ALA A 42 22.12 -1.53 -0.66
N SER A 43 22.79 -0.39 -0.77
CA SER A 43 23.84 0.01 0.18
C SER A 43 23.28 0.65 1.45
N ASP A 44 23.99 0.48 2.56
CA ASP A 44 23.70 1.18 3.82
C ASP A 44 23.67 2.71 3.67
N GLU A 45 24.38 3.27 2.67
CA GLU A 45 24.37 4.71 2.37
C GLU A 45 22.97 5.19 1.96
N LEU A 46 22.19 4.32 1.31
CA LEU A 46 20.81 4.59 0.89
C LEU A 46 19.76 4.15 1.93
N LYS A 47 20.18 3.63 3.08
CA LYS A 47 19.33 3.33 4.26
C LYS A 47 17.95 2.75 3.93
N GLY A 48 17.87 1.83 2.98
CA GLY A 48 16.61 1.18 2.60
C GLY A 48 15.60 2.03 1.82
N ARG A 49 16.00 3.19 1.30
CA ARG A 49 15.26 3.97 0.26
C ARG A 49 13.78 4.21 0.59
N PHE A 50 13.47 4.53 1.84
CA PHE A 50 12.07 4.75 2.26
C PHE A 50 11.41 5.85 1.44
N THR A 51 10.19 5.59 0.97
CA THR A 51 9.46 6.52 0.10
C THR A 51 9.41 7.95 0.65
N GLY A 52 9.87 8.90 -0.17
CA GLY A 52 9.95 10.33 0.18
C GLY A 52 11.10 10.70 1.13
N SER A 53 12.06 9.80 1.40
CA SER A 53 13.30 10.11 2.12
C SER A 53 14.38 10.69 1.20
N GLU A 54 15.39 11.35 1.78
CA GLU A 54 16.57 11.86 1.05
C GLU A 54 17.31 10.73 0.32
N GLU A 55 17.38 9.55 0.92
CA GLU A 55 18.01 8.39 0.31
C GLU A 55 17.20 7.81 -0.86
N CYS A 56 15.87 7.86 -0.78
CA CYS A 56 15.01 7.53 -1.92
C CYS A 56 15.23 8.52 -3.08
N TYR A 57 15.33 9.82 -2.81
CA TYR A 57 15.68 10.81 -3.84
C TYR A 57 17.07 10.58 -4.42
N THR A 58 18.05 10.20 -3.60
CA THR A 58 19.40 9.86 -4.06
C THR A 58 19.39 8.65 -5.00
N ALA A 59 18.59 7.62 -4.70
CA ALA A 59 18.39 6.48 -5.58
C ALA A 59 17.71 6.88 -6.91
N ALA A 60 16.72 7.78 -6.85
CA ALA A 60 16.07 8.31 -8.06
C ALA A 60 17.04 9.10 -8.95
N GLU A 61 17.92 9.92 -8.36
CA GLU A 61 18.96 10.65 -9.08
C GLU A 61 19.96 9.72 -9.77
N TYR A 62 20.32 8.61 -9.11
CA TYR A 62 21.16 7.57 -9.70
C TYR A 62 20.48 6.93 -10.92
N ILE A 63 19.22 6.51 -10.79
CA ILE A 63 18.46 5.89 -11.90
C ILE A 63 18.33 6.86 -13.08
N GLN A 64 17.99 8.13 -12.81
CA GLN A 64 17.93 9.16 -13.84
C GLN A 64 19.27 9.33 -14.56
N LYS A 65 20.38 9.33 -13.82
CA LYS A 65 21.72 9.46 -14.39
C LYS A 65 22.02 8.28 -15.32
N GLU A 66 21.69 7.06 -14.92
CA GLU A 66 21.89 5.89 -15.78
C GLU A 66 21.00 5.95 -17.03
N PHE A 67 19.71 6.29 -16.91
CA PHE A 67 18.85 6.53 -18.08
C PHE A 67 19.42 7.58 -19.04
N SER A 68 19.98 8.67 -18.50
CA SER A 68 20.65 9.69 -19.31
C SER A 68 21.93 9.17 -19.98
N ASN A 69 22.73 8.35 -19.28
CA ASN A 69 23.96 7.76 -19.84
C ASN A 69 23.64 6.81 -21.00
N TYR A 70 22.57 6.04 -20.88
CA TYR A 70 22.08 5.13 -21.92
C TYR A 70 21.46 5.88 -23.11
N GLY A 71 21.17 7.18 -22.96
CA GLY A 71 20.61 8.03 -24.01
C GLY A 71 19.10 7.90 -24.19
N LEU A 72 18.38 7.49 -23.14
CA LEU A 72 16.91 7.54 -23.14
C LEU A 72 16.44 9.00 -23.23
N VAL A 73 15.28 9.23 -23.81
CA VAL A 73 14.63 10.55 -23.80
C VAL A 73 13.83 10.72 -22.50
N PRO A 74 13.93 11.87 -21.81
CA PRO A 74 13.10 12.13 -20.63
C PRO A 74 11.60 12.09 -20.97
N LEU A 75 10.79 11.48 -20.08
CA LEU A 75 9.37 11.24 -20.38
C LEU A 75 8.43 12.40 -19.96
N PHE A 76 8.84 13.27 -19.04
CA PHE A 76 7.98 14.28 -18.41
C PHE A 76 8.49 15.71 -18.67
N ASP A 77 8.13 16.31 -19.81
CA ASP A 77 8.51 17.69 -20.17
C ASP A 77 10.02 18.00 -19.96
N ASP A 78 10.88 17.24 -20.65
CA ASP A 78 12.35 17.27 -20.53
C ASP A 78 12.92 16.80 -19.17
N SER A 79 12.09 16.23 -18.29
CA SER A 79 12.49 15.60 -17.03
C SER A 79 12.28 14.09 -17.05
N TYR A 80 13.18 13.33 -16.40
CA TYR A 80 12.92 11.91 -16.11
C TYR A 80 12.07 11.75 -14.84
N ILE A 81 11.93 12.80 -14.04
CA ILE A 81 11.22 12.76 -12.75
C ILE A 81 9.75 13.13 -12.92
N GLN A 82 8.86 12.28 -12.40
CA GLN A 82 7.45 12.59 -12.16
C GLN A 82 7.21 12.67 -10.64
N PRO A 83 7.07 13.88 -10.07
CA PRO A 83 6.76 14.04 -8.65
C PRO A 83 5.29 13.75 -8.37
N PHE A 84 5.00 13.15 -7.21
CA PHE A 84 3.65 12.95 -6.70
C PHE A 84 3.59 13.14 -5.18
N SER A 85 2.44 13.57 -4.67
CA SER A 85 2.22 13.76 -3.23
C SER A 85 1.52 12.57 -2.60
N PHE A 86 1.84 12.28 -1.34
CA PHE A 86 1.21 11.22 -0.56
C PHE A 86 1.15 11.60 0.93
N ILE A 87 0.33 10.89 1.70
CA ILE A 87 0.25 11.05 3.15
C ILE A 87 1.33 10.19 3.81
N SER A 88 2.33 10.82 4.42
CA SER A 88 3.43 10.14 5.10
C SER A 88 3.16 9.88 6.58
N GLY A 89 2.15 10.52 7.15
CA GLY A 89 1.82 10.38 8.56
C GLY A 89 0.66 11.26 8.98
N VAL A 90 0.42 11.30 10.29
CA VAL A 90 -0.52 12.24 10.92
C VAL A 90 0.13 12.88 12.14
N GLU A 91 -0.28 14.10 12.45
CA GLU A 91 0.10 14.83 13.65
C GLU A 91 -1.14 15.43 14.34
N LEU A 92 -1.01 15.69 15.63
CA LEU A 92 -1.94 16.59 16.31
C LEU A 92 -1.71 18.00 15.79
N SER A 93 -2.80 18.71 15.50
CA SER A 93 -2.75 20.10 15.07
C SER A 93 -3.68 20.95 15.93
N GLY A 94 -3.47 22.26 15.95
CA GLY A 94 -4.35 23.18 16.68
C GLY A 94 -4.55 22.83 18.16
N GLU A 95 -5.73 23.15 18.69
CA GLU A 95 -6.10 22.82 20.07
C GLU A 95 -6.74 21.44 20.14
N ASN A 96 -6.30 20.66 21.12
CA ASN A 96 -6.87 19.38 21.49
C ASN A 96 -7.16 19.40 22.99
N TYR A 97 -8.38 19.05 23.39
CA TYR A 97 -8.73 18.95 24.79
C TYR A 97 -9.88 17.97 25.00
N LEU A 98 -9.86 17.34 26.18
CA LEU A 98 -10.93 16.48 26.67
C LEU A 98 -11.27 16.91 28.10
N GLU A 99 -12.48 17.42 28.27
CA GLU A 99 -12.96 18.00 29.52
C GLU A 99 -14.25 17.31 29.96
N PHE A 100 -14.32 16.95 31.23
CA PHE A 100 -15.50 16.39 31.88
C PHE A 100 -16.04 17.38 32.90
N ASN A 101 -17.33 17.66 32.83
CA ASN A 101 -18.07 18.36 33.87
C ASN A 101 -18.91 17.32 34.63
N ILE A 102 -18.51 17.03 35.88
CA ILE A 102 -19.12 16.02 36.74
C ILE A 102 -19.73 16.73 37.94
N ASN A 103 -21.06 16.73 38.07
CA ASN A 103 -21.75 17.42 39.18
C ASN A 103 -21.33 18.90 39.37
N ASN A 104 -21.11 19.64 38.26
CA ASN A 104 -20.60 21.01 38.21
C ASN A 104 -19.11 21.20 38.56
N GLU A 105 -18.35 20.12 38.74
CA GLU A 105 -16.89 20.16 38.85
C GLU A 105 -16.26 19.90 37.48
N LYS A 106 -15.35 20.79 37.08
CA LYS A 106 -14.65 20.72 35.80
C LYS A 106 -13.32 20.01 35.95
N LEU A 107 -13.13 18.93 35.20
CA LEU A 107 -11.90 18.16 35.10
C LEU A 107 -11.40 18.20 33.66
N ILE A 108 -10.15 18.59 33.44
CA ILE A 108 -9.50 18.57 32.13
C ILE A 108 -8.40 17.52 32.18
N LEU A 109 -8.38 16.62 31.21
CA LEU A 109 -7.35 15.58 31.13
C LEU A 109 -6.09 16.08 30.41
N ASN A 110 -4.94 15.56 30.82
CA ASN A 110 -3.66 15.81 30.18
C ASN A 110 -3.46 14.85 28.99
N ILE A 111 -3.22 15.42 27.81
CA ILE A 111 -2.94 14.64 26.61
C ILE A 111 -1.60 13.91 26.74
N SER A 112 -1.50 12.72 26.17
CA SER A 112 -0.35 11.79 26.24
C SER A 112 -0.08 11.16 27.62
N GLU A 113 -0.68 11.66 28.70
CA GLU A 113 -0.58 11.08 30.05
C GLU A 113 -1.88 10.36 30.46
N GLU A 114 -3.00 11.07 30.40
CA GLU A 114 -4.32 10.60 30.85
C GLU A 114 -5.25 10.22 29.69
N TYR A 115 -5.04 10.84 28.52
CA TYR A 115 -5.74 10.50 27.29
C TYR A 115 -4.90 10.75 26.04
N VAL A 116 -5.31 10.17 24.91
CA VAL A 116 -4.74 10.44 23.59
C VAL A 116 -5.87 10.50 22.55
N ASN A 117 -5.71 11.29 21.50
CA ASN A 117 -6.60 11.21 20.35
C ASN A 117 -6.29 9.95 19.55
N ALA A 118 -7.28 9.42 18.84
CA ALA A 118 -7.01 8.49 17.77
C ALA A 118 -6.40 9.23 16.56
N SER A 119 -5.39 8.64 15.93
CA SER A 119 -4.80 9.13 14.66
C SER A 119 -5.81 9.22 13.52
N PHE A 120 -6.90 8.45 13.61
CA PHE A 120 -7.98 8.42 12.65
C PHE A 120 -9.20 9.28 13.04
N SER A 121 -9.12 10.01 14.15
CA SER A 121 -10.21 10.86 14.62
C SER A 121 -10.58 11.90 13.57
N GLY A 122 -11.89 12.16 13.41
CA GLY A 122 -12.36 13.36 12.75
C GLY A 122 -12.00 14.62 13.55
N ASN A 123 -12.01 15.77 12.86
CA ASN A 123 -11.78 17.07 13.48
C ASN A 123 -13.10 17.65 13.99
N VAL A 124 -13.34 17.58 15.30
CA VAL A 124 -14.61 18.00 15.91
C VAL A 124 -14.39 18.94 17.10
N ASN A 125 -15.42 19.69 17.44
CA ASN A 125 -15.50 20.48 18.67
C ASN A 125 -16.92 20.38 19.21
N VAL A 126 -17.14 19.45 20.14
CA VAL A 126 -18.47 19.02 20.58
C VAL A 126 -18.58 19.07 22.11
N GLU A 127 -19.79 19.32 22.60
CA GLU A 127 -20.12 19.28 24.03
C GLU A 127 -21.46 18.57 24.19
N SER A 128 -21.47 17.42 24.87
CA SER A 128 -22.70 16.62 25.02
C SER A 128 -22.67 15.72 26.25
N ASP A 129 -23.79 15.04 26.51
CA ASP A 129 -23.91 14.06 27.58
C ASP A 129 -23.09 12.79 27.28
N LEU A 130 -22.64 12.12 28.34
CA LEU A 130 -21.88 10.87 28.23
C LEU A 130 -22.80 9.64 28.33
N VAL A 131 -22.62 8.70 27.40
CA VAL A 131 -23.33 7.40 27.40
C VAL A 131 -22.31 6.28 27.50
N PHE A 132 -22.48 5.34 28.42
CA PHE A 132 -21.75 4.08 28.37
C PHE A 132 -22.44 3.14 27.38
N ALA A 133 -21.72 2.74 26.33
CA ALA A 133 -22.24 1.84 25.29
C ALA A 133 -21.45 0.52 25.26
N GLY A 134 -21.22 -0.08 26.44
CA GLY A 134 -20.60 -1.40 26.57
C GLY A 134 -19.26 -1.52 25.84
N TYR A 135 -19.16 -2.45 24.88
CA TYR A 135 -18.00 -2.61 24.01
C TYR A 135 -18.09 -1.82 22.70
N GLY A 136 -19.17 -1.05 22.47
CA GLY A 136 -19.40 -0.27 21.26
C GLY A 136 -19.67 -1.13 20.02
N LEU A 137 -20.16 -2.35 20.21
CA LEU A 137 -20.43 -3.30 19.13
C LEU A 137 -21.88 -3.20 18.65
N SER A 138 -22.09 -3.38 17.34
CA SER A 138 -23.42 -3.56 16.74
C SER A 138 -23.31 -4.67 15.71
N THR A 139 -23.65 -5.90 16.10
CA THR A 139 -23.44 -7.13 15.34
C THR A 139 -24.69 -8.01 15.36
N PRO A 140 -25.71 -7.68 14.55
CA PRO A 140 -26.96 -8.45 14.50
C PRO A 140 -26.75 -9.94 14.20
N SER A 141 -25.73 -10.29 13.42
CA SER A 141 -25.34 -11.68 13.11
C SER A 141 -24.96 -12.51 14.34
N LEU A 142 -24.51 -11.86 15.41
CA LEU A 142 -24.17 -12.48 16.71
C LEU A 142 -25.21 -12.18 17.79
N ASN A 143 -26.36 -11.60 17.42
CA ASN A 143 -27.41 -11.15 18.34
C ASN A 143 -26.89 -10.23 19.46
N TYR A 144 -25.98 -9.31 19.13
CA TYR A 144 -25.38 -8.39 20.10
C TYR A 144 -25.39 -6.94 19.56
N ASP A 145 -26.00 -6.00 20.28
CA ASP A 145 -25.99 -4.59 19.92
C ASP A 145 -25.91 -3.71 21.18
N ASP A 146 -24.73 -3.15 21.45
CA ASP A 146 -24.52 -2.23 22.58
C ASP A 146 -25.34 -0.94 22.48
N TYR A 147 -25.85 -0.63 21.29
CA TYR A 147 -26.68 0.54 21.04
C TYR A 147 -28.18 0.21 21.12
N GLU A 148 -28.54 -1.03 21.47
CA GLU A 148 -29.93 -1.43 21.65
C GLU A 148 -30.56 -0.67 22.83
N ASN A 149 -31.73 -0.09 22.61
CA ASN A 149 -32.52 0.63 23.61
C ASN A 149 -31.81 1.83 24.27
N ILE A 150 -30.74 2.35 23.68
CA ILE A 150 -30.03 3.55 24.15
C ILE A 150 -29.90 4.57 23.02
N ASP A 151 -30.27 5.82 23.31
CA ASP A 151 -30.12 6.92 22.35
C ASP A 151 -28.73 7.55 22.50
N VAL A 152 -27.92 7.47 21.45
CA VAL A 152 -26.57 8.05 21.38
C VAL A 152 -26.47 9.22 20.40
N LYS A 153 -27.58 9.62 19.80
CA LYS A 153 -27.58 10.69 18.80
C LYS A 153 -27.08 12.00 19.40
N ASP A 154 -26.11 12.62 18.73
CA ASP A 154 -25.43 13.85 19.12
C ASP A 154 -24.74 13.77 20.51
N LYS A 155 -24.51 12.56 21.04
CA LYS A 155 -23.85 12.29 22.33
C LYS A 155 -22.44 11.76 22.17
N ILE A 156 -21.71 11.75 23.27
CA ILE A 156 -20.37 11.15 23.35
C ILE A 156 -20.51 9.78 24.02
N VAL A 157 -20.00 8.73 23.37
CA VAL A 157 -20.07 7.35 23.89
C VAL A 157 -18.75 6.93 24.53
N LEU A 158 -18.81 6.33 25.72
CA LEU A 158 -17.71 5.65 26.38
C LEU A 158 -17.85 4.14 26.14
N VAL A 159 -16.80 3.52 25.60
CA VAL A 159 -16.79 2.10 25.25
C VAL A 159 -15.51 1.40 25.72
N LEU A 160 -15.65 0.13 26.10
CA LEU A 160 -14.53 -0.75 26.40
C LEU A 160 -13.77 -1.16 25.13
N ARG A 161 -12.45 -1.33 25.23
CA ARG A 161 -11.66 -2.11 24.27
C ARG A 161 -12.06 -3.59 24.32
N TYR A 162 -11.62 -4.37 23.32
CA TYR A 162 -11.94 -5.79 23.14
C TYR A 162 -13.43 -6.06 22.91
N ASN A 163 -13.92 -7.21 23.34
CA ASN A 163 -15.29 -7.66 23.19
C ASN A 163 -15.71 -8.46 24.44
N PRO A 164 -17.00 -8.86 24.55
CA PRO A 164 -17.49 -9.64 25.68
C PRO A 164 -16.80 -11.00 25.91
N GLU A 165 -16.15 -11.56 24.89
CA GLU A 165 -15.45 -12.86 24.95
C GLU A 165 -13.92 -12.67 24.93
N TYR A 166 -13.42 -11.73 25.74
CA TYR A 166 -12.01 -11.31 25.74
C TYR A 166 -10.99 -12.44 26.00
N ASP A 167 -11.43 -13.58 26.55
CA ASP A 167 -10.60 -14.76 26.86
C ASP A 167 -10.75 -15.90 25.84
N ASN A 168 -11.56 -15.70 24.80
CA ASN A 168 -11.75 -16.66 23.72
C ASN A 168 -10.86 -16.32 22.52
N PRO A 169 -9.79 -17.08 22.23
CA PRO A 169 -8.88 -16.81 21.10
C PRO A 169 -9.51 -17.06 19.72
N HIS A 170 -10.75 -17.54 19.68
CA HIS A 170 -11.53 -17.79 18.47
C HIS A 170 -12.88 -17.07 18.50
N SER A 171 -12.96 -15.95 19.23
CA SER A 171 -14.21 -15.19 19.32
C SER A 171 -14.61 -14.65 17.96
N GLN A 172 -15.87 -14.85 17.58
CA GLN A 172 -16.44 -14.22 16.39
C GLN A 172 -16.55 -12.70 16.54
N PHE A 173 -16.50 -12.18 17.77
CA PHE A 173 -16.52 -10.75 18.03
C PHE A 173 -15.21 -10.04 17.65
N ASP A 174 -14.09 -10.76 17.53
CA ASP A 174 -12.79 -10.15 17.20
C ASP A 174 -12.84 -9.40 15.86
N GLU A 175 -13.65 -9.88 14.92
CA GLU A 175 -13.90 -9.23 13.64
C GLU A 175 -14.57 -7.86 13.75
N TYR A 176 -15.07 -7.47 14.93
CA TYR A 176 -15.81 -6.24 15.21
C TYR A 176 -15.13 -5.34 16.27
N SER A 177 -14.02 -5.80 16.85
CA SER A 177 -13.38 -5.17 18.02
C SER A 177 -12.42 -4.03 17.71
N SER A 178 -12.11 -3.76 16.45
CA SER A 178 -11.12 -2.72 16.11
C SER A 178 -11.61 -1.31 16.48
N PHE A 179 -10.70 -0.44 16.89
CA PHE A 179 -11.03 0.94 17.26
C PHE A 179 -11.77 1.69 16.14
N ARG A 180 -11.30 1.54 14.88
CA ARG A 180 -11.95 2.14 13.71
C ARG A 180 -13.36 1.66 13.52
N GLN A 181 -13.59 0.35 13.60
CA GLN A 181 -14.92 -0.22 13.42
C GLN A 181 -15.90 0.28 14.47
N LYS A 182 -15.50 0.31 15.74
CA LYS A 182 -16.33 0.86 16.83
C LYS A 182 -16.62 2.35 16.63
N THR A 183 -15.64 3.11 16.13
CA THR A 183 -15.81 4.53 15.79
C THR A 183 -16.80 4.71 14.64
N THR A 184 -16.67 3.92 13.57
CA THR A 184 -17.62 3.91 12.44
C THR A 184 -19.03 3.57 12.91
N VAL A 185 -19.19 2.53 13.75
CA VAL A 185 -20.50 2.13 14.30
C VAL A 185 -21.09 3.26 15.17
N ALA A 186 -20.29 3.86 16.06
CA ALA A 186 -20.77 4.98 16.89
C ALA A 186 -21.24 6.16 16.03
N ARG A 187 -20.48 6.52 14.99
CA ARG A 187 -20.84 7.56 14.01
C ARG A 187 -22.15 7.24 13.31
N GLU A 188 -22.32 6.00 12.83
CA GLU A 188 -23.55 5.55 12.15
C GLU A 188 -24.78 5.58 13.05
N LYS A 189 -24.60 5.30 14.35
CA LYS A 189 -25.67 5.44 15.37
C LYS A 189 -25.92 6.91 15.75
N GLY A 190 -25.13 7.85 15.22
CA GLY A 190 -25.30 9.29 15.37
C GLY A 190 -24.50 9.91 16.51
N ALA A 191 -23.54 9.19 17.12
CA ALA A 191 -22.69 9.76 18.16
C ALA A 191 -21.75 10.84 17.57
N SER A 192 -21.55 11.92 18.33
CA SER A 192 -20.65 13.02 17.97
C SER A 192 -19.21 12.80 18.45
N GLY A 193 -19.00 11.83 19.35
CA GLY A 193 -17.69 11.43 19.82
C GLY A 193 -17.68 10.02 20.44
N ILE A 194 -16.51 9.39 20.45
CA ILE A 194 -16.25 8.10 21.09
C ILE A 194 -15.00 8.20 21.98
N ILE A 195 -15.11 7.61 23.17
CA ILE A 195 -14.07 7.51 24.18
C ILE A 195 -13.84 6.03 24.42
N PHE A 196 -12.64 5.56 24.11
CA PHE A 196 -12.20 4.21 24.43
C PHE A 196 -11.62 4.15 25.84
N VAL A 197 -11.73 2.98 26.45
CA VAL A 197 -11.06 2.67 27.72
C VAL A 197 -10.66 1.19 27.77
N ASN A 198 -9.50 0.89 28.36
CA ASN A 198 -9.14 -0.48 28.74
C ASN A 198 -10.07 -1.01 29.85
N GLY A 199 -10.54 -2.25 29.71
CA GLY A 199 -11.27 -2.94 30.77
C GLY A 199 -10.36 -3.42 31.91
N PHE A 200 -10.94 -4.03 32.95
CA PHE A 200 -10.21 -4.81 33.95
C PHE A 200 -9.89 -6.23 33.48
N TYR A 201 -10.49 -6.64 32.37
CA TYR A 201 -10.26 -7.92 31.72
C TYR A 201 -9.82 -7.74 30.26
N PRO A 202 -8.86 -8.56 29.78
CA PRO A 202 -8.13 -9.60 30.53
C PRO A 202 -7.21 -8.98 31.61
N LYS A 203 -6.93 -9.74 32.69
CA LYS A 203 -6.33 -9.18 33.93
C LYS A 203 -4.89 -8.71 33.77
N ASP A 204 -4.21 -9.27 32.80
CA ASP A 204 -2.83 -8.98 32.41
C ASP A 204 -2.72 -7.84 31.40
N ASP A 205 -3.84 -7.24 30.97
CA ASP A 205 -3.80 -6.07 30.11
C ASP A 205 -3.29 -4.85 30.88
N GLU A 206 -2.20 -4.29 30.36
CA GLU A 206 -1.65 -3.04 30.86
C GLU A 206 -2.59 -1.90 30.46
N ASP A 207 -2.83 -0.95 31.37
CA ASP A 207 -3.65 0.23 31.07
C ASP A 207 -2.87 1.25 30.21
N LYS A 208 -2.36 0.80 29.06
CA LYS A 208 -1.63 1.59 28.08
C LYS A 208 -2.61 2.31 27.17
N LEU A 209 -2.29 3.56 26.86
CA LEU A 209 -3.03 4.31 25.84
C LEU A 209 -2.69 3.73 24.45
N MET A 210 -3.54 4.02 23.47
CA MET A 210 -3.24 3.64 22.09
C MET A 210 -2.05 4.44 21.57
N ASP A 211 -1.30 3.85 20.64
CA ASP A 211 -0.25 4.58 19.94
C ASP A 211 -0.89 5.56 18.94
N PHE A 212 -0.43 6.81 18.95
CA PHE A 212 -0.80 7.77 17.90
C PHE A 212 0.04 7.50 16.64
N LYS A 213 -0.43 6.57 15.81
CA LYS A 213 0.25 6.15 14.58
C LYS A 213 -0.69 6.22 13.38
N TYR A 214 -0.18 6.72 12.25
CA TYR A 214 -0.89 6.67 10.99
C TYR A 214 -0.96 5.22 10.51
N ASP A 215 -2.16 4.74 10.23
CA ASP A 215 -2.42 3.37 9.78
C ASP A 215 -2.77 3.29 8.29
N ARG A 216 -2.43 4.33 7.51
CA ARG A 216 -2.60 4.39 6.04
C ARG A 216 -4.05 4.34 5.58
N ALA A 217 -4.95 4.70 6.47
CA ALA A 217 -6.37 4.72 6.23
C ALA A 217 -6.91 6.13 6.45
N SER A 218 -7.84 6.56 5.61
CA SER A 218 -8.50 7.86 5.75
C SER A 218 -9.14 8.01 7.13
N ALA A 219 -9.24 9.24 7.63
CA ALA A 219 -9.90 9.51 8.91
C ALA A 219 -11.37 9.03 8.92
N VAL A 220 -11.88 8.71 10.11
CA VAL A 220 -13.33 8.53 10.32
C VAL A 220 -13.90 9.92 10.56
N THR A 221 -14.38 10.56 9.48
CA THR A 221 -14.88 11.94 9.52
C THR A 221 -16.11 12.06 10.43
N ASP A 222 -16.39 13.29 10.86
CA ASP A 222 -17.62 13.69 11.57
C ASP A 222 -17.80 13.12 12.99
N ILE A 223 -16.80 12.43 13.54
CA ILE A 223 -16.79 11.94 14.91
C ILE A 223 -15.40 12.13 15.55
N GLY A 224 -15.37 12.64 16.79
CA GLY A 224 -14.13 12.70 17.58
C GLY A 224 -13.84 11.36 18.24
N ALA A 225 -12.59 10.89 18.21
CA ALA A 225 -12.19 9.62 18.83
C ALA A 225 -10.97 9.80 19.74
N VAL A 226 -11.08 9.35 20.98
CA VAL A 226 -10.04 9.44 22.01
C VAL A 226 -9.96 8.17 22.85
N HIS A 227 -8.83 7.93 23.51
CA HIS A 227 -8.65 6.84 24.49
C HIS A 227 -8.22 7.44 25.83
N ILE A 228 -8.90 7.10 26.92
CA ILE A 228 -8.58 7.52 28.29
C ILE A 228 -8.04 6.35 29.12
N LYS A 229 -7.31 6.64 30.19
CA LYS A 229 -6.89 5.63 31.19
C LYS A 229 -8.09 5.03 31.93
N ARG A 230 -8.02 3.72 32.20
CA ARG A 230 -9.01 2.95 32.98
C ARG A 230 -9.31 3.57 34.33
N ASN A 231 -8.30 4.04 35.04
CA ASN A 231 -8.48 4.63 36.37
C ASN A 231 -9.41 5.86 36.35
N PHE A 232 -9.34 6.68 35.29
CA PHE A 232 -10.23 7.83 35.17
C PHE A 232 -11.65 7.38 34.85
N ALA A 233 -11.85 6.47 33.89
CA ALA A 233 -13.17 5.92 33.59
C ALA A 233 -13.84 5.26 34.80
N ASP A 234 -13.08 4.46 35.57
CA ASP A 234 -13.57 3.84 36.80
C ASP A 234 -14.03 4.88 37.85
N SER A 235 -13.37 6.04 37.91
CA SER A 235 -13.85 7.15 38.75
C SER A 235 -15.20 7.72 38.31
N LEU A 236 -15.48 7.74 36.99
CA LEU A 236 -16.79 8.16 36.45
C LEU A 236 -17.89 7.20 36.90
N PHE A 237 -17.64 5.88 36.83
CA PHE A 237 -18.58 4.86 37.32
C PHE A 237 -18.84 5.00 38.83
N LYS A 238 -17.77 5.14 39.62
CA LYS A 238 -17.84 5.30 41.07
C LYS A 238 -18.61 6.56 41.49
N SER A 239 -18.53 7.64 40.70
CA SER A 239 -19.32 8.87 40.95
C SER A 239 -20.84 8.64 40.92
N GLN A 240 -21.29 7.53 40.32
CA GLN A 240 -22.70 7.13 40.24
C GLN A 240 -23.02 5.89 41.09
N GLY A 241 -22.09 5.46 41.95
CA GLY A 241 -22.23 4.25 42.74
C GLY A 241 -22.18 2.96 41.90
N LEU A 242 -21.53 3.01 40.74
CA LEU A 242 -21.32 1.88 39.84
C LEU A 242 -19.86 1.41 39.89
N ASP A 243 -19.59 0.20 39.41
CA ASP A 243 -18.26 -0.40 39.31
C ASP A 243 -18.02 -0.86 37.86
N LEU A 244 -16.97 -0.33 37.21
CA LEU A 244 -16.65 -0.66 35.82
C LEU A 244 -16.28 -2.14 35.64
N ALA A 245 -15.58 -2.74 36.61
CA ALA A 245 -15.21 -4.15 36.57
C ALA A 245 -16.44 -5.06 36.66
N GLU A 246 -17.42 -4.68 37.49
CA GLU A 246 -18.68 -5.41 37.61
C GLU A 246 -19.49 -5.34 36.30
N TYR A 247 -19.59 -4.16 35.68
CA TYR A 247 -20.27 -4.00 34.38
C TYR A 247 -19.59 -4.82 33.28
N GLN A 248 -18.25 -4.79 33.20
CA GLN A 248 -17.53 -5.61 32.24
C GLN A 248 -17.82 -7.10 32.46
N LYS A 249 -17.83 -7.56 33.72
CA LYS A 249 -18.12 -8.96 34.07
C LYS A 249 -19.56 -9.35 33.69
N ILE A 250 -20.55 -8.50 33.95
CA ILE A 250 -21.95 -8.77 33.59
C ILE A 250 -22.08 -8.96 32.08
N MET A 251 -21.48 -8.08 31.27
CA MET A 251 -21.55 -8.19 29.80
C MET A 251 -20.85 -9.46 29.30
N SER A 252 -19.72 -9.83 29.91
CA SER A 252 -18.93 -11.00 29.52
C SER A 252 -19.65 -12.31 29.91
N ASP A 253 -20.23 -12.39 31.11
CA ASP A 253 -20.95 -13.58 31.58
C ASP A 253 -22.28 -13.80 30.85
N SER A 254 -22.99 -12.71 30.52
CA SER A 254 -24.33 -12.78 29.95
C SER A 254 -24.36 -12.73 28.42
N LEU A 255 -23.27 -12.27 27.79
CA LEU A 255 -23.21 -11.90 26.39
C LEU A 255 -24.36 -10.98 25.99
N ARG A 256 -24.66 -10.01 26.86
CA ARG A 256 -25.69 -8.99 26.62
C ARG A 256 -25.16 -7.58 26.87
N PRO A 257 -25.68 -6.57 26.17
CA PRO A 257 -25.40 -5.17 26.43
C PRO A 257 -25.75 -4.76 27.86
N ALA A 258 -24.96 -3.84 28.43
CA ALA A 258 -25.22 -3.21 29.72
C ALA A 258 -25.10 -1.67 29.64
N SER A 259 -25.57 -1.11 28.52
CA SER A 259 -25.46 0.32 28.20
C SER A 259 -26.36 1.21 29.05
N PHE A 260 -25.90 2.41 29.38
CA PHE A 260 -26.66 3.39 30.18
C PHE A 260 -26.18 4.84 29.94
N VAL A 261 -27.03 5.82 30.28
CA VAL A 261 -26.66 7.25 30.26
C VAL A 261 -26.09 7.66 31.62
N PHE A 262 -24.92 8.29 31.63
CA PHE A 262 -24.38 8.89 32.85
C PHE A 262 -25.21 10.10 33.27
N LYS A 263 -25.63 10.14 34.54
CA LYS A 263 -26.31 11.32 35.11
C LYS A 263 -25.32 12.44 35.46
N ASN A 264 -25.65 13.67 35.10
CA ASN A 264 -24.87 14.88 35.45
C ASN A 264 -23.40 14.84 35.01
N ILE A 265 -23.10 14.18 33.89
CA ILE A 265 -21.78 14.20 33.26
C ILE A 265 -21.93 14.76 31.85
N LYS A 266 -21.30 15.91 31.61
CA LYS A 266 -21.12 16.46 30.26
C LYS A 266 -19.66 16.38 29.87
N VAL A 267 -19.42 16.12 28.60
CA VAL A 267 -18.08 16.02 28.04
C VAL A 267 -17.93 17.01 26.92
N LYS A 268 -16.85 17.79 26.98
CA LYS A 268 -16.41 18.68 25.93
C LYS A 268 -15.17 18.10 25.30
N MET A 269 -15.22 17.84 24.01
CA MET A 269 -14.17 17.18 23.24
C MET A 269 -13.81 18.05 22.04
N LYS A 270 -12.52 18.33 21.91
CA LYS A 270 -11.96 18.88 20.67
C LYS A 270 -10.82 18.00 20.20
N THR A 271 -10.99 17.43 19.01
CA THR A 271 -9.98 16.64 18.31
C THR A 271 -9.58 17.39 17.05
N SER A 272 -8.28 17.47 16.81
CA SER A 272 -7.67 18.15 15.68
C SER A 272 -6.44 17.35 15.24
N VAL A 273 -6.64 16.53 14.22
CA VAL A 273 -5.63 15.71 13.55
C VAL A 273 -5.41 16.25 12.14
N LYS A 274 -4.15 16.29 11.72
CA LYS A 274 -3.75 16.75 10.40
C LYS A 274 -2.89 15.68 9.74
N GLU A 275 -3.21 15.36 8.49
CA GLU A 275 -2.37 14.54 7.63
C GLU A 275 -1.11 15.29 7.23
N ILE A 276 0.02 14.61 7.36
CA ILE A 276 1.32 15.10 6.90
C ILE A 276 1.45 14.67 5.44
N GLN A 277 1.44 15.65 4.55
CA GLN A 277 1.70 15.45 3.14
C GLN A 277 3.22 15.45 2.90
N ASN A 278 3.71 14.47 2.15
CA ASN A 278 5.06 14.42 1.64
C ASN A 278 5.02 14.20 0.12
N THR A 279 6.18 14.30 -0.53
CA THR A 279 6.35 14.05 -1.98
C THR A 279 7.27 12.85 -2.17
N SER A 280 7.11 12.14 -3.29
CA SER A 280 8.11 11.20 -3.81
C SER A 280 8.13 11.25 -5.34
N TRP A 281 9.08 10.54 -5.96
CA TRP A 281 9.37 10.62 -7.40
C TRP A 281 9.29 9.26 -8.06
N ASN A 282 8.55 9.18 -9.18
CA ASN A 282 8.80 8.15 -10.18
C ASN A 282 9.92 8.63 -11.12
N VAL A 283 10.68 7.71 -11.70
CA VAL A 283 11.74 8.01 -12.68
C VAL A 283 11.44 7.27 -13.98
N ALA A 284 11.30 7.97 -15.10
CA ALA A 284 11.03 7.35 -16.38
C ALA A 284 11.74 8.03 -17.56
N GLY A 285 12.23 7.19 -18.47
CA GLY A 285 12.71 7.60 -19.79
C GLY A 285 12.13 6.68 -20.87
N TYR A 286 12.26 7.07 -22.13
CA TYR A 286 11.77 6.24 -23.22
C TYR A 286 12.70 6.21 -24.42
N LEU A 287 12.60 5.13 -25.20
CA LEU A 287 13.21 4.99 -26.52
C LEU A 287 12.10 5.01 -27.57
N GLU A 288 12.25 5.84 -28.60
CA GLU A 288 11.31 5.89 -29.73
C GLU A 288 11.56 4.70 -30.67
N GLY A 289 10.47 4.01 -31.05
CA GLY A 289 10.52 2.97 -32.08
C GLY A 289 10.70 3.53 -33.49
N ASN A 290 11.19 2.71 -34.42
CA ASN A 290 11.48 3.15 -35.80
C ASN A 290 10.36 2.85 -36.80
N ASP A 291 9.34 2.07 -36.43
CA ASP A 291 8.23 1.78 -37.33
C ASP A 291 7.29 3.00 -37.45
N PRO A 292 6.91 3.44 -38.67
CA PRO A 292 6.08 4.63 -38.85
C PRO A 292 4.71 4.61 -38.16
N LYS A 293 4.21 3.42 -37.78
CA LYS A 293 2.93 3.24 -37.09
C LYS A 293 3.13 2.74 -35.67
N LEU A 294 3.94 1.69 -35.48
CA LEU A 294 4.06 1.03 -34.19
C LEU A 294 4.82 1.87 -33.15
N LYS A 295 5.60 2.88 -33.56
CA LYS A 295 6.28 3.78 -32.61
C LYS A 295 5.35 4.56 -31.68
N TYR A 296 4.06 4.64 -31.99
CA TYR A 296 3.04 5.26 -31.12
C TYR A 296 2.37 4.25 -30.18
N GLU A 297 2.78 2.98 -30.23
CA GLU A 297 2.44 1.95 -29.24
C GLU A 297 3.61 1.80 -28.26
N TYR A 298 3.30 1.70 -26.97
CA TYR A 298 4.30 1.70 -25.90
C TYR A 298 4.34 0.37 -25.16
N ILE A 299 5.52 -0.22 -25.04
CA ILE A 299 5.79 -1.27 -24.06
C ILE A 299 6.31 -0.57 -22.81
N VAL A 300 5.69 -0.81 -21.65
CA VAL A 300 6.20 -0.30 -20.37
C VAL A 300 6.99 -1.41 -19.69
N ILE A 301 8.23 -1.14 -19.31
CA ILE A 301 9.07 -2.02 -18.50
C ILE A 301 9.34 -1.29 -17.19
N GLY A 302 9.02 -1.91 -16.05
CA GLY A 302 9.20 -1.25 -14.77
C GLY A 302 9.37 -2.15 -13.56
N ALA A 303 9.70 -1.49 -12.46
CA ALA A 303 9.93 -2.04 -11.12
C ALA A 303 9.81 -0.91 -10.09
N HIS A 304 9.49 -1.18 -8.83
CA HIS A 304 9.71 -0.16 -7.80
C HIS A 304 11.16 -0.13 -7.33
N PHE A 305 11.59 1.02 -6.83
CA PHE A 305 12.94 1.22 -6.29
C PHE A 305 12.94 1.62 -4.80
N ASP A 306 11.80 2.01 -4.23
CA ASP A 306 11.70 2.23 -2.78
C ASP A 306 11.74 0.91 -2.01
N HIS A 307 12.08 0.98 -0.72
CA HIS A 307 11.94 -0.13 0.22
C HIS A 307 11.62 0.40 1.63
N LEU A 308 11.81 -0.42 2.65
CA LEU A 308 11.29 -0.21 4.01
C LEU A 308 12.15 0.66 4.93
N GLY A 309 13.19 1.33 4.46
CA GLY A 309 13.98 2.24 5.30
C GLY A 309 14.67 1.56 6.49
N MET A 310 14.39 2.05 7.70
CA MET A 310 14.80 1.45 8.98
C MET A 310 13.77 0.44 9.52
N GLY A 311 12.79 0.04 8.70
CA GLY A 311 11.68 -0.85 9.07
C GLY A 311 10.45 -0.08 9.53
N GLU A 312 10.23 1.14 9.03
CA GLU A 312 9.14 2.03 9.41
C GLU A 312 7.77 1.37 9.24
N VAL A 313 7.58 0.67 8.12
CA VAL A 313 6.33 0.04 7.72
C VAL A 313 6.64 -1.33 7.11
N GLY A 314 5.73 -2.30 7.25
CA GLY A 314 5.87 -3.59 6.54
C GLY A 314 6.93 -4.56 7.09
N SER A 315 7.80 -4.12 8.00
CA SER A 315 8.91 -4.93 8.52
C SER A 315 8.44 -6.23 9.22
N LEU A 316 9.07 -7.33 8.83
CA LEU A 316 8.95 -8.64 9.48
C LEU A 316 10.03 -8.87 10.53
N PHE A 317 10.95 -7.92 10.72
CA PHE A 317 11.92 -7.94 11.81
C PHE A 317 11.23 -7.74 13.17
N ARG A 318 11.76 -8.41 14.19
CA ARG A 318 11.20 -8.44 15.55
C ARG A 318 12.27 -8.15 16.62
N GLY A 319 13.43 -7.63 16.20
CA GLY A 319 14.45 -7.18 17.14
C GLY A 319 14.06 -5.86 17.81
N ASP A 320 14.76 -5.54 18.90
CA ASP A 320 14.41 -4.42 19.76
C ASP A 320 14.75 -3.05 19.15
N GLU A 321 15.76 -2.99 18.27
CA GLU A 321 16.25 -1.76 17.65
C GLU A 321 15.96 -1.72 16.15
N PRO A 322 15.54 -0.57 15.58
CA PRO A 322 15.41 -0.39 14.14
C PRO A 322 16.73 -0.69 13.41
N GLN A 323 16.63 -1.32 12.25
CA GLN A 323 17.77 -1.72 11.42
C GLN A 323 17.49 -1.35 9.97
N ILE A 324 18.55 -1.07 9.21
CA ILE A 324 18.44 -0.78 7.78
C ILE A 324 17.87 -2.01 7.06
N HIS A 325 16.83 -1.81 6.27
CA HIS A 325 16.29 -2.80 5.35
C HIS A 325 16.85 -2.46 3.98
N ASN A 326 17.96 -3.09 3.59
CA ASN A 326 18.65 -2.71 2.35
C ASN A 326 17.85 -3.04 1.10
N GLY A 327 16.98 -4.07 1.13
CA GLY A 327 16.07 -4.36 0.03
C GLY A 327 16.81 -4.74 -1.24
N ALA A 328 17.72 -5.70 -1.12
CA ALA A 328 18.56 -6.14 -2.23
C ALA A 328 17.77 -6.95 -3.25
N ASP A 329 16.95 -7.89 -2.81
CA ASP A 329 16.03 -8.59 -3.70
C ASP A 329 14.76 -7.75 -3.88
N ASP A 330 14.27 -7.14 -2.79
CA ASP A 330 13.06 -6.31 -2.74
C ASP A 330 13.40 -4.82 -2.51
N ASN A 331 13.58 -3.99 -3.52
CA ASN A 331 13.53 -4.34 -4.93
C ASN A 331 14.65 -3.72 -5.78
N ALA A 332 15.88 -3.72 -5.24
CA ALA A 332 17.05 -3.36 -6.02
C ALA A 332 17.27 -4.31 -7.22
N SER A 333 16.88 -5.60 -7.11
CA SER A 333 16.95 -6.57 -8.21
C SER A 333 16.06 -6.18 -9.40
N GLY A 334 14.77 -5.89 -9.18
CA GLY A 334 13.86 -5.47 -10.23
C GLY A 334 14.26 -4.14 -10.87
N THR A 335 14.66 -3.16 -10.04
CA THR A 335 15.19 -1.88 -10.52
C THR A 335 16.42 -2.07 -11.40
N THR A 336 17.33 -2.96 -11.01
CA THR A 336 18.51 -3.32 -11.80
C THR A 336 18.11 -3.96 -13.13
N GLY A 337 17.11 -4.85 -13.14
CA GLY A 337 16.54 -5.37 -14.38
C GLY A 337 16.05 -4.28 -15.34
N VAL A 338 15.43 -3.21 -14.83
CA VAL A 338 15.00 -2.07 -15.66
C VAL A 338 16.21 -1.34 -16.26
N LEU A 339 17.25 -1.10 -15.47
CA LEU A 339 18.48 -0.42 -15.92
C LEU A 339 19.20 -1.22 -17.02
N GLU A 340 19.41 -2.52 -16.80
CA GLU A 340 20.06 -3.41 -17.77
C GLU A 340 19.27 -3.52 -19.09
N LEU A 341 17.94 -3.62 -19.01
CA LEU A 341 17.09 -3.63 -20.20
C LEU A 341 17.12 -2.29 -20.93
N ALA A 342 17.14 -1.17 -20.19
CA ALA A 342 17.22 0.16 -20.79
C ALA A 342 18.52 0.34 -21.59
N GLU A 343 19.66 -0.03 -21.01
CA GLU A 343 20.96 0.00 -21.71
C GLU A 343 20.97 -0.91 -22.94
N LYS A 344 20.52 -2.16 -22.77
CA LYS A 344 20.49 -3.16 -23.84
C LYS A 344 19.65 -2.68 -25.03
N PHE A 345 18.44 -2.21 -24.78
CA PHE A 345 17.55 -1.72 -25.82
C PHE A 345 18.03 -0.40 -26.43
N ALA A 346 18.69 0.47 -25.67
CA ALA A 346 19.26 1.71 -26.21
C ALA A 346 20.37 1.42 -27.23
N ASN A 347 21.22 0.43 -26.96
CA ASN A 347 22.25 0.00 -27.91
C ASN A 347 21.67 -0.74 -29.13
N GLU A 348 20.48 -1.32 -29.00
CA GLU A 348 19.76 -2.00 -30.09
C GLU A 348 18.60 -1.18 -30.66
N LYS A 349 18.55 0.13 -30.41
CA LYS A 349 17.41 0.98 -30.75
C LYS A 349 16.97 0.90 -32.20
N ASP A 350 17.90 0.68 -33.14
CA ASP A 350 17.61 0.58 -34.57
C ASP A 350 16.76 -0.65 -34.94
N LYS A 351 16.68 -1.65 -34.04
CA LYS A 351 15.85 -2.85 -34.20
C LYS A 351 14.43 -2.66 -33.66
N LEU A 352 14.19 -1.65 -32.83
CA LEU A 352 12.90 -1.41 -32.19
C LEU A 352 11.86 -0.90 -33.19
N LYS A 353 10.66 -1.49 -33.14
CA LYS A 353 9.51 -1.02 -33.92
C LYS A 353 8.61 -0.11 -33.08
N ARG A 354 8.30 -0.52 -31.86
CA ARG A 354 7.50 0.17 -30.85
C ARG A 354 8.38 1.03 -29.97
N SER A 355 7.77 2.02 -29.33
CA SER A 355 8.46 2.78 -28.30
C SER A 355 8.45 1.98 -26.99
N ILE A 356 9.51 2.10 -26.20
CA ILE A 356 9.61 1.45 -24.89
C ILE A 356 9.78 2.53 -23.84
N ILE A 357 8.91 2.52 -22.83
CA ILE A 357 9.03 3.32 -21.61
C ILE A 357 9.68 2.45 -20.55
N PHE A 358 10.79 2.93 -20.00
CA PHE A 358 11.44 2.36 -18.82
C PHE A 358 11.08 3.24 -17.64
N ILE A 359 10.50 2.66 -16.61
CA ILE A 359 10.02 3.42 -15.44
C ILE A 359 10.33 2.68 -14.14
N THR A 360 10.83 3.41 -13.15
CA THR A 360 10.93 2.94 -11.78
C THR A 360 9.98 3.72 -10.87
N PHE A 361 9.26 2.99 -10.03
CA PHE A 361 8.21 3.55 -9.16
C PHE A 361 8.70 3.75 -7.73
N SER A 362 8.19 4.78 -7.07
CA SER A 362 8.31 4.94 -5.63
C SER A 362 6.94 4.77 -4.97
N GLY A 363 6.91 4.41 -3.68
CA GLY A 363 5.69 4.27 -2.90
C GLY A 363 4.95 2.96 -3.14
N GLU A 364 5.62 1.94 -3.68
CA GLU A 364 5.05 0.59 -3.81
C GLU A 364 4.71 0.03 -2.42
N GLU A 365 5.67 0.13 -1.50
CA GLU A 365 5.61 -0.39 -0.12
C GLU A 365 4.50 0.25 0.73
N LEU A 366 4.05 1.42 0.30
CA LEU A 366 2.96 2.18 0.90
C LEU A 366 1.61 1.92 0.23
N GLY A 367 1.56 1.07 -0.80
CA GLY A 367 0.35 0.66 -1.51
C GLY A 367 0.28 1.13 -2.95
N LEU A 368 1.32 0.88 -3.75
CA LEU A 368 1.37 1.16 -5.20
C LEU A 368 1.21 2.64 -5.57
N LEU A 369 1.63 3.57 -4.70
CA LEU A 369 1.34 5.00 -4.84
C LEU A 369 1.90 5.57 -6.16
N GLY A 370 3.15 5.24 -6.51
CA GLY A 370 3.81 5.73 -7.70
C GLY A 370 3.19 5.21 -8.99
N SER A 371 2.96 3.90 -9.10
CA SER A 371 2.35 3.32 -10.30
C SER A 371 0.88 3.74 -10.46
N ALA A 372 0.13 3.84 -9.37
CA ALA A 372 -1.23 4.38 -9.38
C ALA A 372 -1.25 5.84 -9.87
N TYR A 373 -0.31 6.66 -9.39
CA TYR A 373 -0.18 8.04 -9.87
C TYR A 373 0.17 8.10 -11.36
N PHE A 374 1.11 7.26 -11.82
CA PHE A 374 1.55 7.23 -13.21
C PHE A 374 0.40 6.91 -14.17
N VAL A 375 -0.41 5.87 -13.88
CA VAL A 375 -1.50 5.46 -14.78
C VAL A 375 -2.65 6.47 -14.83
N GLU A 376 -2.79 7.32 -13.81
CA GLU A 376 -3.77 8.42 -13.80
C GLU A 376 -3.22 9.71 -14.44
N ASN A 377 -1.91 9.92 -14.40
CA ASN A 377 -1.24 11.15 -14.86
C ASN A 377 -0.19 10.85 -15.94
N SER A 378 -0.47 9.89 -16.80
CA SER A 378 0.52 9.45 -17.79
C SER A 378 0.69 10.48 -18.90
N PRO A 379 1.93 10.76 -19.34
CA PRO A 379 2.19 11.66 -20.47
C PRO A 379 1.80 11.04 -21.82
N VAL A 380 1.49 9.74 -21.87
CA VAL A 380 0.96 9.05 -23.05
C VAL A 380 -0.46 8.53 -22.76
N PRO A 381 -1.37 8.49 -23.75
CA PRO A 381 -2.70 7.92 -23.53
C PRO A 381 -2.61 6.43 -23.12
N MET A 382 -3.27 6.02 -22.03
CA MET A 382 -3.22 4.61 -21.58
C MET A 382 -3.68 3.61 -22.65
N ALA A 383 -4.57 4.02 -23.55
CA ALA A 383 -4.99 3.19 -24.69
C ALA A 383 -3.84 2.81 -25.65
N THR A 384 -2.76 3.60 -25.71
CA THR A 384 -1.58 3.33 -26.55
C THR A 384 -0.54 2.44 -25.87
N VAL A 385 -0.70 2.13 -24.57
CA VAL A 385 0.18 1.17 -23.89
C VAL A 385 -0.21 -0.25 -24.27
N SER A 386 0.70 -0.97 -24.91
CA SER A 386 0.57 -2.35 -25.40
C SER A 386 0.54 -3.37 -24.28
N THR A 387 1.46 -3.24 -23.34
CA THR A 387 1.60 -4.11 -22.18
C THR A 387 2.43 -3.39 -21.14
N MET A 388 2.32 -3.83 -19.89
CA MET A 388 3.30 -3.53 -18.86
C MET A 388 4.00 -4.81 -18.43
N ILE A 389 5.34 -4.77 -18.36
CA ILE A 389 6.21 -5.83 -17.89
C ILE A 389 6.86 -5.36 -16.59
N ASN A 390 6.50 -5.99 -15.48
CA ASN A 390 7.01 -5.70 -14.16
C ASN A 390 8.08 -6.70 -13.73
N MET A 391 9.10 -6.22 -13.03
CA MET A 391 10.09 -7.05 -12.35
C MET A 391 10.13 -6.64 -10.88
N ASP A 392 9.97 -7.62 -10.01
CA ASP A 392 10.04 -7.41 -8.57
C ASP A 392 10.50 -8.72 -7.92
N MET A 393 11.56 -8.63 -7.11
CA MET A 393 12.28 -9.76 -6.50
C MET A 393 12.70 -10.82 -7.55
N ILE A 394 13.63 -10.44 -8.42
CA ILE A 394 14.17 -11.28 -9.50
C ILE A 394 15.59 -11.81 -9.25
N GLY A 395 16.19 -11.46 -8.11
CA GLY A 395 17.59 -11.74 -7.76
C GLY A 395 17.81 -13.05 -7.02
N ARG A 396 16.75 -13.76 -6.60
CA ARG A 396 16.83 -14.96 -5.75
C ARG A 396 16.10 -16.17 -6.30
N LEU A 397 16.43 -16.54 -7.53
CA LEU A 397 16.00 -17.80 -8.13
C LEU A 397 16.33 -19.00 -7.22
N ASN A 398 15.33 -19.83 -6.94
CA ASN A 398 15.50 -20.99 -6.05
C ASN A 398 16.15 -22.18 -6.76
N GLU A 399 16.56 -23.20 -6.00
CA GLU A 399 17.24 -24.40 -6.53
C GLU A 399 16.42 -25.22 -7.55
N LYS A 400 15.13 -24.92 -7.73
CA LYS A 400 14.26 -25.58 -8.72
C LYS A 400 14.10 -24.76 -10.00
N ASP A 401 14.85 -23.67 -10.14
CA ASP A 401 14.76 -22.72 -11.25
C ASP A 401 13.31 -22.22 -11.47
N GLU A 402 12.52 -22.09 -10.40
CA GLU A 402 11.12 -21.68 -10.48
C GLU A 402 11.00 -20.17 -10.69
N LEU A 403 10.39 -19.78 -11.82
CA LEU A 403 10.09 -18.39 -12.16
C LEU A 403 8.57 -18.22 -12.22
N ILE A 404 8.04 -17.38 -11.35
CA ILE A 404 6.61 -17.10 -11.26
C ILE A 404 6.28 -15.94 -12.20
N VAL A 405 5.26 -16.11 -13.02
CA VAL A 405 4.76 -15.07 -13.93
C VAL A 405 3.29 -14.80 -13.64
N TYR A 406 3.02 -13.63 -13.04
CA TYR A 406 1.67 -13.09 -12.87
C TYR A 406 1.18 -12.41 -14.14
N GLY A 407 -0.14 -12.28 -14.28
CA GLY A 407 -0.78 -11.71 -15.46
C GLY A 407 -0.74 -12.62 -16.70
N ALA A 408 -0.27 -13.87 -16.59
CA ALA A 408 -0.12 -14.77 -17.73
C ALA A 408 -1.45 -15.14 -18.43
N GLY A 409 -2.60 -14.84 -17.82
CA GLY A 409 -3.92 -15.00 -18.41
C GLY A 409 -4.47 -13.72 -19.05
N THR A 410 -3.80 -12.58 -18.91
CA THR A 410 -4.32 -11.25 -19.32
C THR A 410 -4.23 -10.96 -20.81
N SER A 411 -3.64 -11.88 -21.59
CA SER A 411 -3.69 -11.94 -23.05
C SER A 411 -3.75 -13.40 -23.48
N SER A 412 -4.46 -13.69 -24.57
CA SER A 412 -4.54 -15.04 -25.12
C SER A 412 -3.19 -15.57 -25.65
N GLY A 413 -2.23 -14.67 -25.93
CA GLY A 413 -0.91 -15.01 -26.46
C GLY A 413 0.18 -15.30 -25.42
N TRP A 414 -0.01 -14.90 -24.14
CA TRP A 414 1.06 -14.87 -23.14
C TRP A 414 1.70 -16.21 -22.85
N LYS A 415 0.92 -17.25 -22.54
CA LYS A 415 1.50 -18.56 -22.18
C LYS A 415 2.34 -19.15 -23.32
N ASN A 416 1.83 -19.07 -24.55
CA ASN A 416 2.57 -19.55 -25.72
C ASN A 416 3.87 -18.75 -25.93
N LEU A 417 3.82 -17.42 -25.78
CA LEU A 417 5.00 -16.57 -25.88
C LEU A 417 6.03 -16.95 -24.80
N LEU A 418 5.61 -17.01 -23.54
CA LEU A 418 6.44 -17.37 -22.39
C LEU A 418 7.12 -18.74 -22.59
N ASP A 419 6.33 -19.77 -22.91
CA ASP A 419 6.87 -21.11 -23.16
C ASP A 419 7.86 -21.14 -24.34
N SER A 420 7.56 -20.41 -25.42
CA SER A 420 8.41 -20.40 -26.62
C SER A 420 9.74 -19.67 -26.42
N ALA A 421 9.77 -18.64 -25.57
CA ALA A 421 10.96 -17.85 -25.28
C ALA A 421 11.81 -18.46 -24.15
N ASN A 422 11.30 -19.49 -23.45
CA ASN A 422 11.99 -20.13 -22.32
C ASN A 422 13.13 -21.06 -22.77
N THR A 423 14.14 -20.51 -23.45
CA THR A 423 15.39 -21.21 -23.79
C THR A 423 16.34 -21.35 -22.59
N TYR A 424 15.96 -20.78 -21.45
CA TYR A 424 16.74 -20.73 -20.21
C TYR A 424 16.42 -21.89 -19.25
N ASN A 425 15.43 -22.72 -19.59
CA ASN A 425 14.95 -23.88 -18.81
C ASN A 425 14.36 -23.53 -17.43
N PHE A 426 13.72 -22.36 -17.30
CA PHE A 426 12.97 -22.05 -16.09
C PHE A 426 11.79 -23.00 -15.91
N ASN A 427 11.51 -23.39 -14.67
CA ASN A 427 10.25 -24.01 -14.30
C ASN A 427 9.18 -22.92 -14.13
N LEU A 428 8.52 -22.56 -15.24
CA LEU A 428 7.54 -21.48 -15.25
C LEU A 428 6.28 -21.83 -14.45
N THR A 429 5.94 -20.98 -13.49
CA THR A 429 4.67 -21.06 -12.75
C THR A 429 3.79 -19.87 -13.14
N PHE A 430 2.65 -20.14 -13.77
CA PHE A 430 1.73 -19.10 -14.22
C PHE A 430 0.65 -18.78 -13.19
N GLN A 431 0.56 -17.50 -12.83
CA GLN A 431 -0.60 -16.92 -12.15
C GLN A 431 -1.39 -16.11 -13.18
N ASP A 432 -2.63 -16.54 -13.46
CA ASP A 432 -3.42 -15.95 -14.54
C ASP A 432 -3.89 -14.52 -14.23
N ASP A 433 -4.16 -14.23 -12.94
CA ASP A 433 -4.69 -12.95 -12.46
C ASP A 433 -3.72 -11.80 -12.77
N GLY A 434 -4.26 -10.69 -13.27
CA GLY A 434 -3.52 -9.45 -13.52
C GLY A 434 -3.37 -8.57 -12.27
N TYR A 435 -4.05 -8.90 -11.17
CA TYR A 435 -3.82 -8.28 -9.86
C TYR A 435 -2.83 -9.09 -9.02
N GLY A 436 -1.79 -8.42 -8.56
CA GLY A 436 -0.79 -8.92 -7.62
C GLY A 436 -0.29 -7.83 -6.67
N PRO A 437 0.57 -8.19 -5.72
CA PRO A 437 1.14 -7.24 -4.76
C PRO A 437 2.34 -6.50 -5.39
N SER A 438 2.16 -5.85 -6.55
CA SER A 438 3.22 -5.06 -7.20
C SER A 438 2.62 -4.15 -8.28
N ASP A 439 3.45 -3.29 -8.89
CA ASP A 439 3.04 -2.13 -9.71
C ASP A 439 2.23 -2.46 -10.97
N HIS A 440 2.38 -3.67 -11.53
CA HIS A 440 1.58 -4.14 -12.67
C HIS A 440 0.06 -4.05 -12.42
N SER A 441 -0.38 -4.19 -11.16
CA SER A 441 -1.79 -4.09 -10.77
C SER A 441 -2.42 -2.76 -11.19
N SER A 442 -1.68 -1.65 -11.09
CA SER A 442 -2.14 -0.32 -11.48
C SER A 442 -2.45 -0.25 -12.99
N PHE A 443 -1.66 -0.94 -13.81
CA PHE A 443 -1.85 -1.01 -15.26
C PHE A 443 -2.99 -1.95 -15.65
N TYR A 444 -3.11 -3.09 -14.98
CA TYR A 444 -4.21 -4.03 -15.22
C TYR A 444 -5.58 -3.39 -14.92
N GLY A 445 -5.65 -2.53 -13.89
CA GLY A 445 -6.81 -1.68 -13.61
C GLY A 445 -7.20 -0.72 -14.74
N LYS A 446 -6.30 -0.43 -15.68
CA LYS A 446 -6.56 0.37 -16.90
C LYS A 446 -6.83 -0.48 -18.15
N ASN A 447 -7.16 -1.78 -17.98
CA ASN A 447 -7.40 -2.73 -19.07
C ASN A 447 -6.18 -2.93 -20.00
N ILE A 448 -4.98 -2.91 -19.41
CA ILE A 448 -3.73 -3.19 -20.11
C ILE A 448 -3.33 -4.63 -19.74
N PRO A 449 -2.98 -5.50 -20.72
CA PRO A 449 -2.40 -6.80 -20.39
C PRO A 449 -1.06 -6.60 -19.69
N VAL A 450 -0.75 -7.47 -18.75
CA VAL A 450 0.44 -7.34 -17.89
C VAL A 450 1.18 -8.65 -17.75
N LEU A 451 2.48 -8.56 -17.52
CA LEU A 451 3.33 -9.66 -17.09
C LEU A 451 4.14 -9.18 -15.89
N PHE A 452 4.16 -9.95 -14.80
CA PHE A 452 4.99 -9.67 -13.64
C PHE A 452 5.87 -10.88 -13.33
N PHE A 453 7.19 -10.69 -13.39
CA PHE A 453 8.21 -11.71 -13.15
C PHE A 453 8.72 -11.64 -11.71
N PHE A 454 8.69 -12.79 -11.02
CA PHE A 454 8.97 -12.93 -9.59
C PHE A 454 9.66 -14.27 -9.29
N THR A 455 10.68 -14.28 -8.45
CA THR A 455 11.41 -15.53 -8.07
C THR A 455 10.88 -16.20 -6.79
N GLY A 456 9.85 -15.62 -6.17
CA GLY A 456 9.22 -16.18 -4.97
C GLY A 456 9.70 -15.51 -3.69
N THR A 457 8.91 -15.66 -2.62
CA THR A 457 9.27 -15.12 -1.29
C THR A 457 10.35 -15.97 -0.62
N HIS A 458 11.18 -15.35 0.20
CA HIS A 458 12.24 -16.00 0.98
C HIS A 458 12.24 -15.55 2.45
N PRO A 459 12.94 -16.26 3.36
CA PRO A 459 12.94 -15.93 4.79
C PRO A 459 13.41 -14.51 5.14
N ASP A 460 14.25 -13.91 4.30
CA ASP A 460 14.79 -12.54 4.47
C ASP A 460 13.84 -11.43 4.00
N TYR A 461 12.70 -11.76 3.39
CA TYR A 461 11.75 -10.77 2.85
C TYR A 461 11.29 -9.80 3.92
N HIS A 462 11.28 -8.49 3.63
CA HIS A 462 10.95 -7.42 4.57
C HIS A 462 11.76 -7.47 5.88
N ARG A 463 13.04 -7.85 5.80
CA ARG A 463 13.96 -7.87 6.94
C ARG A 463 15.28 -7.18 6.59
N PRO A 464 16.05 -6.75 7.60
CA PRO A 464 17.42 -6.26 7.42
C PRO A 464 18.36 -7.24 6.74
N SER A 465 18.03 -8.53 6.73
CA SER A 465 18.84 -9.57 6.10
C SER A 465 18.62 -9.72 4.59
N ASP A 466 17.69 -8.97 3.98
CA ASP A 466 17.60 -8.86 2.52
C ASP A 466 18.71 -7.94 2.00
N ASP A 467 19.89 -8.52 1.84
CA ASP A 467 21.12 -7.82 1.51
C ASP A 467 21.84 -8.45 0.30
N THR A 468 22.75 -7.68 -0.26
CA THR A 468 23.52 -7.91 -1.48
C THR A 468 24.26 -9.25 -1.52
N ASP A 469 24.62 -9.82 -0.37
CA ASP A 469 25.28 -11.13 -0.29
C ASP A 469 24.34 -12.31 -0.58
N LYS A 470 23.02 -12.08 -0.59
CA LYS A 470 22.00 -13.10 -0.88
C LYS A 470 21.62 -13.19 -2.36
N ILE A 471 22.03 -12.22 -3.18
CA ILE A 471 21.63 -12.14 -4.58
C ILE A 471 22.48 -13.05 -5.46
N ASN A 472 21.80 -13.84 -6.29
CA ASN A 472 22.43 -14.66 -7.30
C ASN A 472 22.37 -13.96 -8.67
N THR A 473 23.31 -13.03 -8.86
CA THR A 473 23.37 -12.19 -10.07
C THR A 473 23.55 -12.98 -11.37
N ALA A 474 24.07 -14.21 -11.33
CA ALA A 474 24.20 -15.06 -12.51
C ALA A 474 22.85 -15.65 -12.95
N ASP A 475 21.96 -15.94 -12.00
CA ASP A 475 20.60 -16.39 -12.31
C ASP A 475 19.68 -15.21 -12.63
N GLU A 476 19.85 -14.07 -11.95
CA GLU A 476 19.18 -12.82 -12.29
C GLU A 476 19.49 -12.38 -13.74
N GLU A 477 20.75 -12.52 -14.19
CA GLU A 477 21.14 -12.28 -15.59
C GLU A 477 20.30 -13.10 -16.57
N LYS A 478 20.01 -14.37 -16.25
CA LYS A 478 19.14 -15.23 -17.07
C LYS A 478 17.71 -14.72 -17.07
N VAL A 479 17.19 -14.29 -15.91
CA VAL A 479 15.82 -13.76 -15.80
C VAL A 479 15.68 -12.49 -16.64
N ILE A 480 16.62 -11.54 -16.53
CA ILE A 480 16.61 -10.29 -17.30
C ILE A 480 16.73 -10.58 -18.80
N LYS A 481 17.59 -11.51 -19.22
CA LYS A 481 17.70 -11.93 -20.63
C LYS A 481 16.41 -12.59 -21.15
N TYR A 482 15.73 -13.37 -20.33
CA TYR A 482 14.43 -13.91 -20.68
C TYR A 482 13.37 -12.81 -20.81
N VAL A 483 13.32 -11.84 -19.89
CA VAL A 483 12.43 -10.68 -19.99
C VAL A 483 12.73 -9.85 -21.24
N TYR A 484 14.01 -9.66 -21.59
CA TYR A 484 14.44 -9.05 -22.85
C TYR A 484 13.84 -9.77 -24.06
N ASP A 485 13.98 -11.10 -24.13
CA ASP A 485 13.44 -11.90 -25.24
C ASP A 485 11.91 -11.77 -25.35
N ILE A 486 11.20 -11.73 -24.23
CA ILE A 486 9.75 -11.48 -24.20
C ILE A 486 9.41 -10.09 -24.73
N ALA A 487 10.06 -9.05 -24.21
CA ALA A 487 9.82 -7.67 -24.63
C ALA A 487 10.13 -7.46 -26.13
N PHE A 488 11.23 -8.04 -26.63
CA PHE A 488 11.61 -7.98 -28.04
C PHE A 488 10.64 -8.74 -28.96
N ASN A 489 10.12 -9.89 -28.52
CA ASN A 489 9.06 -10.60 -29.25
C ASN A 489 7.77 -9.76 -29.32
N ILE A 490 7.39 -9.09 -28.23
CA ILE A 490 6.22 -8.20 -28.21
C ILE A 490 6.44 -7.00 -29.14
N ASP A 491 7.62 -6.37 -29.10
CA ASP A 491 8.01 -5.28 -30.00
C ASP A 491 7.82 -5.65 -31.48
N THR A 492 8.20 -6.88 -31.85
CA THR A 492 8.21 -7.31 -33.25
C THR A 492 6.89 -7.94 -33.73
N THR A 493 5.98 -8.28 -32.81
CA THR A 493 4.68 -8.93 -33.10
C THR A 493 3.72 -7.99 -33.85
N VAL A 494 2.97 -8.56 -34.80
CA VAL A 494 1.97 -7.81 -35.59
C VAL A 494 0.73 -7.53 -34.74
N GLY A 495 0.41 -6.24 -34.55
CA GLY A 495 -0.74 -5.80 -33.76
C GLY A 495 -0.45 -5.74 -32.27
N LYS A 496 -1.30 -5.02 -31.55
CA LYS A 496 -1.26 -4.91 -30.08
C LYS A 496 -1.67 -6.25 -29.44
N PRO A 497 -1.03 -6.68 -28.34
CA PRO A 497 -1.56 -7.78 -27.52
C PRO A 497 -3.03 -7.55 -27.17
N ASP A 498 -3.83 -8.61 -27.19
CA ASP A 498 -5.21 -8.55 -26.74
C ASP A 498 -5.28 -8.42 -25.22
N TYR A 499 -6.32 -7.75 -24.74
CA TYR A 499 -6.65 -7.72 -23.32
C TYR A 499 -7.70 -8.77 -23.02
N VAL A 500 -7.39 -9.66 -22.10
CA VAL A 500 -8.30 -10.63 -21.51
C VAL A 500 -8.48 -10.23 -20.05
N ASN A 501 -9.71 -9.93 -19.66
CA ASN A 501 -10.03 -9.77 -18.25
C ASN A 501 -10.11 -11.17 -17.64
N VAL A 502 -9.25 -11.43 -16.66
CA VAL A 502 -9.16 -12.70 -15.96
C VAL A 502 -10.00 -12.61 -14.70
N PRO A 503 -11.01 -13.49 -14.53
CA PRO A 503 -11.71 -13.61 -13.28
C PRO A 503 -10.74 -14.04 -12.19
N ARG A 504 -10.63 -13.23 -11.13
CA ARG A 504 -9.84 -13.58 -9.96
C ARG A 504 -10.36 -14.89 -9.38
N LYS A 505 -9.54 -15.95 -9.43
CA LYS A 505 -9.81 -17.19 -8.69
C LYS A 505 -9.73 -16.84 -7.21
N ASP A 506 -10.78 -17.14 -6.46
CA ASP A 506 -10.78 -16.90 -5.03
C ASP A 506 -9.67 -17.77 -4.40
N THR A 507 -8.60 -17.14 -3.93
CA THR A 507 -7.38 -17.86 -3.52
C THR A 507 -7.52 -18.57 -2.18
N GLY A 508 -8.73 -18.63 -1.62
CA GLY A 508 -8.99 -19.31 -0.35
C GLY A 508 -8.19 -18.75 0.83
N ARG A 509 -7.47 -17.63 0.67
CA ARG A 509 -7.00 -16.85 1.82
C ARG A 509 -8.26 -16.36 2.51
N ALA A 510 -8.63 -17.07 3.58
CA ALA A 510 -9.73 -16.74 4.44
C ALA A 510 -9.51 -15.33 4.96
N THR A 511 -10.05 -14.34 4.25
CA THR A 511 -10.04 -12.96 4.72
C THR A 511 -11.04 -12.81 5.88
N GLY A 512 -11.84 -13.83 6.20
CA GLY A 512 -12.96 -13.80 7.14
C GLY A 512 -14.30 -13.37 6.53
N TRP A 513 -14.43 -13.28 5.20
CA TRP A 513 -15.58 -12.64 4.54
C TRP A 513 -16.45 -13.70 3.89
N LYS A 514 -17.74 -13.67 4.19
CA LYS A 514 -18.72 -14.58 3.61
C LYS A 514 -19.14 -14.17 2.20
N VAL A 515 -19.04 -12.87 1.88
CA VAL A 515 -19.51 -12.28 0.63
C VAL A 515 -18.37 -11.85 -0.28
N TYR A 516 -18.60 -12.03 -1.57
CA TYR A 516 -17.78 -11.56 -2.66
C TYR A 516 -18.55 -10.50 -3.43
N VAL A 517 -17.92 -9.36 -3.71
CA VAL A 517 -18.48 -8.33 -4.60
C VAL A 517 -17.65 -8.21 -5.87
N GLY A 518 -16.32 -8.35 -5.77
CA GLY A 518 -15.40 -8.22 -6.90
C GLY A 518 -15.10 -6.78 -7.32
N THR A 519 -15.29 -5.82 -6.40
CA THR A 519 -14.77 -4.46 -6.54
C THR A 519 -13.25 -4.45 -6.36
N ILE A 520 -12.59 -3.51 -7.01
CA ILE A 520 -11.13 -3.35 -6.95
C ILE A 520 -10.85 -1.94 -6.46
N PRO A 521 -10.54 -1.78 -5.17
CA PRO A 521 -10.23 -0.48 -4.59
C PRO A 521 -9.04 0.19 -5.26
N ASP A 522 -9.15 1.51 -5.45
CA ASP A 522 -8.01 2.39 -5.70
C ASP A 522 -7.53 2.93 -4.34
N TYR A 523 -6.47 2.33 -3.79
CA TYR A 523 -5.93 2.66 -2.47
C TYR A 523 -5.16 3.99 -2.43
N ALA A 524 -4.72 4.48 -3.59
CA ALA A 524 -4.01 5.75 -3.71
C ALA A 524 -4.97 6.95 -3.80
N ALA A 525 -6.27 6.69 -4.01
CA ALA A 525 -7.27 7.73 -4.16
C ALA A 525 -7.61 8.42 -2.84
N ASN A 526 -7.32 9.72 -2.77
CA ASN A 526 -7.77 10.57 -1.66
C ASN A 526 -9.11 11.24 -2.00
N VAL A 527 -10.21 10.49 -1.90
CA VAL A 527 -11.58 10.98 -2.17
C VAL A 527 -12.53 10.62 -1.04
N GLU A 528 -13.60 11.40 -0.83
CA GLU A 528 -14.69 11.01 0.07
C GLU A 528 -15.50 9.87 -0.57
N GLY A 529 -15.30 8.64 -0.07
CA GLY A 529 -15.87 7.41 -0.61
C GLY A 529 -14.81 6.36 -0.88
N LEU A 530 -15.19 5.33 -1.64
CA LEU A 530 -14.27 4.30 -2.13
C LEU A 530 -14.17 4.39 -3.65
N LYS A 531 -13.05 4.95 -4.16
CA LYS A 531 -12.77 4.92 -5.60
C LYS A 531 -12.43 3.50 -6.03
N LEU A 532 -13.01 3.08 -7.15
CA LEU A 532 -12.75 1.80 -7.77
C LEU A 532 -11.77 1.99 -8.93
N SER A 533 -10.63 1.31 -8.89
CA SER A 533 -9.75 1.20 -10.05
C SER A 533 -10.38 0.29 -11.11
N GLY A 534 -11.19 -0.68 -10.69
CA GLY A 534 -11.90 -1.60 -11.59
C GLY A 534 -12.89 -2.53 -10.87
N VAL A 535 -13.40 -3.50 -11.63
CA VAL A 535 -14.22 -4.61 -11.14
C VAL A 535 -13.79 -5.92 -11.80
N ASN A 536 -13.84 -7.03 -11.07
CA ASN A 536 -13.50 -8.35 -11.59
C ASN A 536 -14.56 -8.81 -12.61
N GLU A 537 -14.16 -9.46 -13.70
CA GLU A 537 -15.11 -10.03 -14.64
C GLU A 537 -15.98 -11.14 -14.02
N GLY A 538 -17.26 -11.17 -14.41
CA GLY A 538 -18.25 -12.13 -13.93
C GLY A 538 -18.67 -11.90 -12.47
N SER A 539 -18.07 -10.91 -11.81
CA SER A 539 -18.34 -10.59 -10.41
C SER A 539 -19.73 -9.97 -10.21
N PRO A 540 -20.27 -10.06 -8.99
CA PRO A 540 -21.41 -9.28 -8.56
C PRO A 540 -21.33 -7.80 -8.92
N ALA A 541 -20.18 -7.16 -8.68
CA ALA A 541 -19.96 -5.75 -8.99
C ALA A 541 -20.21 -5.45 -10.45
N GLN A 542 -19.58 -6.21 -11.34
CA GLN A 542 -19.74 -6.03 -12.78
C GLN A 542 -21.19 -6.30 -13.23
N LYS A 543 -21.81 -7.38 -12.75
CA LYS A 543 -23.21 -7.72 -13.06
C LYS A 543 -24.19 -6.65 -12.58
N GLY A 544 -23.90 -6.04 -11.44
CA GLY A 544 -24.66 -4.92 -10.87
C GLY A 544 -24.37 -3.57 -11.52
N GLY A 545 -23.45 -3.50 -12.49
CA GLY A 545 -23.16 -2.30 -13.27
C GLY A 545 -22.12 -1.35 -12.64
N LEU A 546 -21.39 -1.79 -11.62
CA LEU A 546 -20.19 -1.08 -11.12
C LEU A 546 -19.07 -1.17 -12.15
N GLN A 547 -18.26 -0.12 -12.24
CA GLN A 547 -17.13 -0.05 -13.16
C GLN A 547 -15.95 0.73 -12.56
N GLY A 548 -14.78 0.61 -13.20
CA GLY A 548 -13.62 1.44 -12.85
C GLY A 548 -13.93 2.94 -13.02
N GLY A 549 -13.41 3.75 -12.10
CA GLY A 549 -13.68 5.19 -12.01
C GLY A 549 -14.87 5.57 -11.13
N ASP A 550 -15.71 4.61 -10.73
CA ASP A 550 -16.80 4.87 -9.78
C ASP A 550 -16.23 5.20 -8.38
N ILE A 551 -16.81 6.19 -7.69
CA ILE A 551 -16.56 6.45 -6.26
C ILE A 551 -17.78 6.00 -5.47
N MET A 552 -17.68 4.85 -4.80
CA MET A 552 -18.76 4.33 -3.96
C MET A 552 -18.93 5.18 -2.70
N ILE A 553 -20.12 5.75 -2.53
CA ILE A 553 -20.49 6.60 -1.39
C ILE A 553 -21.52 5.93 -0.47
N SER A 554 -22.16 4.84 -0.92
CA SER A 554 -23.05 4.03 -0.09
C SER A 554 -23.09 2.57 -0.54
N PHE A 555 -23.19 1.67 0.43
CA PHE A 555 -23.38 0.23 0.24
C PHE A 555 -24.45 -0.25 1.23
N GLY A 556 -25.63 -0.58 0.72
CA GLY A 556 -26.79 -0.92 1.52
C GLY A 556 -27.25 0.26 2.37
N ASN A 557 -27.35 0.05 3.69
CA ASN A 557 -27.72 1.10 4.62
C ASN A 557 -26.51 1.92 5.13
N ARG A 558 -25.28 1.57 4.72
CA ARG A 558 -24.07 2.24 5.19
C ARG A 558 -23.61 3.34 4.23
N LYS A 559 -23.23 4.48 4.80
CA LYS A 559 -22.43 5.50 4.11
C LYS A 559 -21.00 5.00 4.00
N ILE A 560 -20.43 5.03 2.80
CA ILE A 560 -19.03 4.68 2.55
C ILE A 560 -18.25 5.98 2.43
N SER A 561 -17.37 6.25 3.40
CA SER A 561 -16.48 7.42 3.36
C SER A 561 -15.03 7.02 3.07
N ASN A 562 -14.69 5.75 3.27
CA ASN A 562 -13.37 5.17 3.01
C ASN A 562 -13.47 3.65 2.80
N ILE A 563 -12.34 2.99 2.50
CA ILE A 563 -12.28 1.54 2.26
C ILE A 563 -12.74 0.70 3.46
N TYR A 564 -12.51 1.15 4.70
CA TYR A 564 -12.90 0.39 5.89
C TYR A 564 -14.40 0.39 6.09
N ASP A 565 -15.08 1.51 5.82
CA ASP A 565 -16.55 1.55 5.82
C ASP A 565 -17.13 0.50 4.87
N TYR A 566 -16.52 0.34 3.69
CA TYR A 566 -16.91 -0.69 2.73
C TYR A 566 -16.59 -2.09 3.26
N VAL A 567 -15.39 -2.29 3.82
CA VAL A 567 -14.98 -3.54 4.45
C VAL A 567 -15.98 -3.99 5.51
N TYR A 568 -16.42 -3.06 6.36
CA TYR A 568 -17.38 -3.33 7.42
C TYR A 568 -18.77 -3.58 6.87
N ALA A 569 -19.20 -2.85 5.83
CA ALA A 569 -20.48 -3.07 5.18
C ALA A 569 -20.61 -4.51 4.65
N LEU A 570 -19.57 -5.04 4.01
CA LEU A 570 -19.60 -6.41 3.50
C LEU A 570 -19.80 -7.46 4.60
N LYS A 571 -19.33 -7.23 5.83
CA LYS A 571 -19.50 -8.19 6.94
C LYS A 571 -20.95 -8.34 7.39
N GLU A 572 -21.81 -7.37 7.09
CA GLU A 572 -23.24 -7.42 7.46
C GLU A 572 -24.07 -8.26 6.52
N HIS A 573 -23.50 -8.64 5.39
CA HIS A 573 -24.23 -9.32 4.32
C HIS A 573 -23.85 -10.79 4.18
N VAL A 574 -24.74 -11.54 3.56
CA VAL A 574 -24.53 -12.93 3.18
C VAL A 574 -24.67 -13.10 1.65
N PRO A 575 -24.08 -14.17 1.08
CA PRO A 575 -24.25 -14.44 -0.35
C PRO A 575 -25.72 -14.54 -0.75
N GLY A 576 -26.07 -13.90 -1.86
CA GLY A 576 -27.44 -13.78 -2.36
C GLY A 576 -28.19 -12.52 -1.90
N ASP A 577 -27.63 -11.75 -0.97
CA ASP A 577 -28.18 -10.42 -0.63
C ASP A 577 -28.14 -9.51 -1.87
N VAL A 578 -29.24 -8.79 -2.13
CA VAL A 578 -29.28 -7.74 -3.14
C VAL A 578 -29.16 -6.40 -2.44
N VAL A 579 -28.08 -5.68 -2.74
CA VAL A 579 -27.71 -4.46 -2.03
C VAL A 579 -27.79 -3.26 -2.96
N GLU A 580 -28.47 -2.19 -2.53
CA GLU A 580 -28.41 -0.89 -3.21
C GLU A 580 -27.01 -0.29 -3.00
N VAL A 581 -26.33 0.02 -4.08
CA VAL A 581 -25.01 0.68 -4.06
C VAL A 581 -25.16 2.04 -4.75
N ILE A 582 -24.69 3.10 -4.10
CA ILE A 582 -24.68 4.44 -4.66
C ILE A 582 -23.24 4.83 -4.95
N VAL A 583 -22.97 5.21 -6.20
CA VAL A 583 -21.65 5.66 -6.65
C VAL A 583 -21.73 7.03 -7.28
N LYS A 584 -20.66 7.83 -7.17
CA LYS A 584 -20.43 8.98 -8.04
C LYS A 584 -19.70 8.52 -9.29
N ARG A 585 -20.29 8.78 -10.44
CA ARG A 585 -19.74 8.49 -11.76
C ARG A 585 -19.78 9.76 -12.58
N ASN A 586 -18.61 10.33 -12.90
CA ASN A 586 -18.50 11.64 -13.55
C ASN A 586 -19.29 12.73 -12.78
N ASP A 587 -19.12 12.78 -11.47
CA ASP A 587 -19.82 13.68 -10.52
C ASP A 587 -21.34 13.53 -10.40
N GLU A 588 -21.96 12.55 -11.08
CA GLU A 588 -23.38 12.22 -10.92
C GLU A 588 -23.58 11.00 -10.02
N GLU A 589 -24.61 11.03 -9.17
CA GLU A 589 -24.99 9.88 -8.35
C GLU A 589 -25.74 8.83 -9.18
N VAL A 590 -25.20 7.62 -9.20
CA VAL A 590 -25.79 6.45 -9.86
C VAL A 590 -26.15 5.42 -8.80
N LYS A 591 -27.41 4.98 -8.83
CA LYS A 591 -27.92 3.91 -7.96
C LYS A 591 -27.89 2.59 -8.71
N LEU A 592 -27.27 1.58 -8.10
CA LEU A 592 -27.07 0.25 -8.64
C LEU A 592 -27.61 -0.79 -7.67
N GLN A 593 -28.00 -1.96 -8.18
CA GLN A 593 -28.42 -3.09 -7.37
C GLN A 593 -27.43 -4.22 -7.60
N VAL A 594 -26.75 -4.66 -6.54
CA VAL A 594 -25.65 -5.63 -6.61
C VAL A 594 -26.05 -6.87 -5.82
N GLU A 595 -26.24 -7.99 -6.50
CA GLU A 595 -26.49 -9.29 -5.87
C GLU A 595 -25.16 -9.94 -5.47
N LEU A 596 -24.90 -10.03 -4.17
CA LEU A 596 -23.60 -10.45 -3.63
C LEU A 596 -23.34 -11.94 -3.85
N GLY A 597 -22.12 -12.27 -4.24
CA GLY A 597 -21.69 -13.64 -4.49
C GLY A 597 -21.14 -14.30 -3.24
N ALA A 598 -21.02 -15.63 -3.27
CA ALA A 598 -20.19 -16.35 -2.32
C ALA A 598 -18.73 -16.32 -2.77
N ARG A 599 -17.83 -16.35 -1.78
CA ARG A 599 -16.42 -16.66 -2.00
C ARG A 599 -16.23 -18.18 -2.14
#